data_AF-A0A1Y2AQ81-F1
#
_entry.id   AF-A0A1Y2AQ81-F1
#
_cell.length_a   1.000
_cell.length_b   1.000
_cell.length_c   1.000
_cell.angle_alpha   90.00
_cell.angle_beta   90.00
_cell.angle_gamma   90.00
#
_symmetry.space_group_name_H-M   'P 1'
#
loop_
_entity.id
_entity.type
_entity.pdbx_description
1 polymer ?
#
loop_
_entity_poly.entity_id
_entity_poly.type
_entity_poly.pdbx_seq_one_letter_code
_entity_poly.pdbx_strand_id
1 'polypeptide(L)'
;MRRIETNNYIFLFCFYGGISIIGLIKGLIILVPVLILSIFGFTGIALILLPHDVYFTYRVLLKTSIIGINLKFLYVLLLPLALVGWPILVLFLSICFSFIYSFLSPIVKTFDSDYELTFGGIYETFKEMEYYIEMFWDFNKKKFFSYLLDIERREVNEPFDINIIQIIIELFLACYGSVVGIIVLTPIWLIKLIPLVIRLYYIFIKWIMELSLHTFIMFSIFFIIYFCLIPAIGVSSILICVVYSLFGGIQCAIEGYKHNFLRGLICIWGYIYDVDLASNLFIFDKKYSCFPNCKNT
;
A
#
# COMPACT_ATOMS: atom_id res chain seq x y z
N MET A 1 -38.28 1.87 18.07
CA MET A 1 -37.55 0.74 18.70
C MET A 1 -38.54 -0.20 19.39
N ARG A 2 -39.08 -1.20 18.67
CA ARG A 2 -39.82 -2.30 19.30
C ARG A 2 -38.83 -3.42 19.59
N ARG A 3 -38.79 -3.90 20.85
CA ARG A 3 -38.12 -5.13 21.25
C ARG A 3 -38.63 -6.27 20.37
N ILE A 4 -37.79 -6.80 19.50
CA ILE A 4 -37.98 -8.12 18.91
C ILE A 4 -37.30 -9.10 19.86
N GLU A 5 -38.10 -9.76 20.68
CA GLU A 5 -37.66 -10.79 21.61
C GLU A 5 -37.19 -12.05 20.84
N THR A 6 -35.88 -12.25 20.85
CA THR A 6 -35.17 -13.50 21.22
C THR A 6 -35.50 -14.86 20.59
N ASN A 7 -36.24 -14.99 19.47
CA ASN A 7 -36.42 -16.32 18.84
C ASN A 7 -36.20 -16.44 17.33
N ASN A 8 -35.56 -15.45 16.72
CA ASN A 8 -35.53 -15.35 15.27
C ASN A 8 -34.12 -15.18 14.71
N TYR A 9 -33.19 -16.05 15.13
CA TYR A 9 -31.85 -16.14 14.54
C TYR A 9 -31.91 -16.39 13.03
N ILE A 10 -32.94 -17.10 12.54
CA ILE A 10 -33.22 -17.30 11.12
C ILE A 10 -33.61 -15.99 10.44
N PHE A 11 -34.48 -15.18 11.06
CA PHE A 11 -34.83 -13.86 10.53
C PHE A 11 -33.61 -12.94 10.49
N LEU A 12 -32.77 -12.98 11.52
CA LEU A 12 -31.56 -12.17 11.61
C LEU A 12 -30.52 -12.59 10.56
N PHE A 13 -30.34 -13.89 10.34
CA PHE A 13 -29.51 -14.44 9.28
C PHE A 13 -30.04 -14.07 7.88
N CYS A 14 -31.34 -14.23 7.64
CA CYS A 14 -31.97 -13.87 6.37
C CYS A 14 -31.94 -12.37 6.09
N PHE A 15 -32.13 -11.52 7.10
CA PHE A 15 -32.20 -10.07 6.91
C PHE A 15 -30.80 -9.47 6.75
N TYR A 16 -29.87 -9.77 7.65
CA TYR A 16 -28.54 -9.16 7.62
C TYR A 16 -27.54 -9.86 6.70
N GLY A 17 -27.63 -11.19 6.60
CA GLY A 17 -26.94 -11.93 5.54
C GLY A 17 -27.49 -11.56 4.16
N GLY A 18 -28.81 -11.42 4.04
CA GLY A 18 -29.47 -10.97 2.81
C GLY A 18 -29.03 -9.57 2.38
N ILE A 19 -28.98 -8.60 3.30
CA ILE A 19 -28.49 -7.23 3.03
C ILE A 19 -27.03 -7.25 2.53
N SER A 20 -26.18 -8.10 3.13
CA SER A 20 -24.79 -8.25 2.70
C SER A 20 -24.67 -8.84 1.28
N ILE A 21 -25.51 -9.83 0.94
CA ILE A 21 -25.58 -10.39 -0.42
C ILE A 21 -26.06 -9.34 -1.41
N ILE A 22 -27.09 -8.56 -1.06
CA ILE A 22 -27.59 -7.47 -1.89
C ILE A 22 -26.49 -6.44 -2.13
N GLY A 23 -25.74 -6.05 -1.08
CA GLY A 23 -24.58 -5.18 -1.20
C GLY A 23 -23.49 -5.74 -2.12
N LEU A 24 -23.19 -7.04 -2.03
CA LEU A 24 -22.22 -7.71 -2.91
C LEU A 24 -22.69 -7.76 -4.36
N ILE A 25 -23.98 -8.06 -4.61
CA ILE A 25 -24.57 -8.06 -5.96
C ILE A 25 -24.51 -6.65 -6.55
N LYS A 26 -24.87 -5.62 -5.76
CA LYS A 26 -24.73 -4.21 -6.18
C LYS A 26 -23.27 -3.88 -6.51
N GLY A 27 -22.34 -4.31 -5.67
CA GLY A 27 -20.90 -4.12 -5.90
C GLY A 27 -20.42 -4.75 -7.20
N LEU A 28 -20.87 -5.97 -7.52
CA LEU A 28 -20.56 -6.64 -8.78
C LEU A 28 -21.12 -5.89 -10.00
N ILE A 29 -22.33 -5.35 -9.90
CA ILE A 29 -22.96 -4.56 -10.98
C ILE A 29 -22.19 -3.25 -11.22
N ILE A 30 -21.75 -2.60 -10.15
CA ILE A 30 -21.10 -1.28 -10.20
C ILE A 30 -19.60 -1.39 -10.52
N LEU A 31 -18.99 -2.57 -10.31
CA LEU A 31 -17.56 -2.79 -10.48
C LEU A 31 -17.01 -2.29 -11.82
N VAL A 32 -17.64 -2.69 -12.93
CA VAL A 32 -17.18 -2.32 -14.27
C VAL A 32 -17.33 -0.80 -14.51
N PRO A 33 -18.49 -0.17 -14.28
CA PRO A 33 -18.63 1.28 -14.37
C PRO A 33 -17.65 2.09 -13.52
N VAL A 34 -17.47 1.72 -12.25
CA VAL A 34 -16.57 2.46 -11.33
C VAL A 34 -15.11 2.29 -11.76
N LEU A 35 -14.73 1.10 -12.19
CA LEU A 35 -13.38 0.83 -12.72
C LEU A 35 -13.09 1.64 -13.98
N ILE A 36 -14.07 1.79 -14.87
CA ILE A 36 -13.93 2.65 -16.06
C ILE A 36 -13.77 4.11 -15.61
N LEU A 37 -14.67 4.60 -14.76
CA LEU A 37 -14.67 6.00 -14.30
C LEU A 37 -13.36 6.38 -13.60
N SER A 38 -12.85 5.50 -12.74
CA SER A 38 -11.63 5.74 -11.97
C SER A 38 -10.35 5.69 -12.81
N ILE A 39 -10.25 4.74 -13.75
CA ILE A 39 -9.10 4.64 -14.64
C ILE A 39 -9.06 5.91 -15.46
N PHE A 40 -10.14 6.25 -16.17
CA PHE A 40 -10.15 7.47 -17.00
C PHE A 40 -10.01 8.74 -16.16
N GLY A 41 -10.64 8.80 -14.98
CA GLY A 41 -10.52 9.93 -14.07
C GLY A 41 -9.09 10.14 -13.59
N PHE A 42 -8.56 9.21 -12.80
CA PHE A 42 -7.23 9.39 -12.18
C PHE A 42 -6.10 9.37 -13.19
N THR A 43 -6.08 8.41 -14.13
CA THR A 43 -5.00 8.32 -15.11
C THR A 43 -5.09 9.41 -16.16
N GLY A 44 -6.31 9.80 -16.57
CA GLY A 44 -6.52 10.94 -17.45
C GLY A 44 -6.00 12.23 -16.82
N ILE A 45 -6.30 12.47 -15.54
CA ILE A 45 -5.73 13.61 -14.79
C ILE A 45 -4.20 13.55 -14.78
N ALA A 46 -3.62 12.40 -14.44
CA ALA A 46 -2.17 12.24 -14.38
C ALA A 46 -1.50 12.51 -15.75
N LEU A 47 -2.11 12.03 -16.85
CA LEU A 47 -1.60 12.25 -18.21
C LEU A 47 -1.76 13.70 -18.68
N ILE A 48 -2.89 14.35 -18.37
CA ILE A 48 -3.15 15.75 -18.73
C ILE A 48 -2.19 16.69 -18.00
N LEU A 49 -1.91 16.42 -16.72
CA LEU A 49 -0.99 17.23 -15.91
C LEU A 49 0.48 16.89 -16.16
N LEU A 50 0.80 15.74 -16.75
CA LEU A 50 2.18 15.29 -16.97
C LEU A 50 3.08 16.34 -17.66
N PRO A 51 2.70 17.00 -18.76
CA PRO A 51 3.57 18.00 -19.40
C PRO A 51 3.87 19.19 -18.49
N HIS A 52 2.87 19.62 -17.72
CA HIS A 52 3.00 20.67 -16.72
C HIS A 52 3.96 20.23 -15.60
N ASP A 53 3.77 19.02 -15.08
CA ASP A 53 4.59 18.46 -14.00
C ASP A 53 6.04 18.26 -14.44
N VAL A 54 6.29 17.80 -15.67
CA VAL A 54 7.62 17.72 -16.28
C VAL A 54 8.28 19.10 -16.26
N TYR A 55 7.64 20.12 -16.84
CA TYR A 55 8.21 21.46 -16.93
C TYR A 55 8.53 22.06 -15.56
N PHE A 56 7.58 22.02 -14.62
CA PHE A 56 7.77 22.60 -13.30
C PHE A 56 8.80 21.86 -12.47
N THR A 57 8.79 20.52 -12.50
CA THR A 57 9.75 19.73 -11.71
C THR A 57 11.18 19.98 -12.21
N TYR A 58 11.41 20.02 -13.53
CA TYR A 58 12.71 20.40 -14.08
C TYR A 58 13.11 21.83 -13.71
N ARG A 59 12.19 22.80 -13.81
CA ARG A 59 12.49 24.19 -13.45
C ARG A 59 12.90 24.32 -11.99
N VAL A 60 12.12 23.72 -11.08
CA VAL A 60 12.35 23.77 -9.64
C VAL A 60 13.69 23.11 -9.30
N LEU A 61 13.96 21.95 -9.89
CA LEU A 61 15.22 21.22 -9.71
C LEU A 61 16.45 22.04 -10.15
N LEU A 62 16.36 22.74 -11.28
CA LEU A 62 17.48 23.54 -11.78
C LEU A 62 17.69 24.80 -10.93
N LYS A 63 16.60 25.44 -10.48
CA LYS A 63 16.66 26.71 -9.75
C LYS A 63 16.92 26.57 -8.25
N THR A 64 16.50 25.49 -7.62
CA THR A 64 16.64 25.35 -6.17
C THR A 64 18.11 25.44 -5.75
N SER A 65 18.39 26.20 -4.69
CA SER A 65 19.73 26.29 -4.09
C SER A 65 19.98 25.19 -3.05
N ILE A 66 18.97 24.35 -2.75
CA ILE A 66 19.07 23.30 -1.73
C ILE A 66 19.99 22.16 -2.19
N ILE A 67 20.04 21.90 -3.50
CA ILE A 67 20.71 20.73 -4.07
C ILE A 67 21.98 21.18 -4.82
N GLY A 68 23.09 20.50 -4.58
CA GLY A 68 24.37 20.73 -5.25
C GLY A 68 24.39 20.27 -6.71
N ILE A 69 25.50 20.52 -7.40
CA ILE A 69 25.59 20.35 -8.85
C ILE A 69 25.59 18.86 -9.26
N ASN A 70 26.26 18.00 -8.49
CA ASN A 70 26.34 16.58 -8.82
C ASN A 70 24.97 15.90 -8.68
N LEU A 71 24.26 16.20 -7.59
CA LEU A 71 22.90 15.72 -7.40
C LEU A 71 21.93 16.28 -8.43
N LYS A 72 22.05 17.55 -8.83
CA LYS A 72 21.21 18.10 -9.91
C LYS A 72 21.38 17.29 -11.20
N PHE A 73 22.62 16.96 -11.57
CA PHE A 73 22.89 16.13 -12.75
C PHE A 73 22.27 14.73 -12.61
N LEU A 74 22.43 14.09 -11.45
CA LEU A 74 21.83 12.78 -11.17
C LEU A 74 20.30 12.83 -11.24
N TYR A 75 19.67 13.82 -10.61
CA TYR A 75 18.23 13.99 -10.64
C TYR A 75 17.74 14.23 -12.05
N VAL A 76 18.41 15.05 -12.87
CA VAL A 76 18.04 15.26 -14.27
C VAL A 76 18.01 13.95 -15.06
N LEU A 77 18.92 13.01 -14.76
CA LEU A 77 18.98 11.69 -15.39
C LEU A 77 17.89 10.73 -14.88
N LEU A 78 17.56 10.79 -13.58
CA LEU A 78 16.57 9.90 -12.95
C LEU A 78 15.14 10.41 -13.03
N LEU A 79 14.92 11.72 -13.18
CA LEU A 79 13.60 12.35 -13.24
C LEU A 79 12.70 11.75 -14.33
N PRO A 80 13.19 11.47 -15.56
CA PRO A 80 12.38 10.84 -16.60
C PRO A 80 11.77 9.52 -16.16
N LEU A 81 12.54 8.70 -15.43
CA LEU A 81 12.06 7.41 -14.92
C LEU A 81 10.91 7.60 -13.93
N ALA A 82 11.04 8.56 -13.01
CA ALA A 82 9.99 8.89 -12.05
C ALA A 82 8.74 9.47 -12.74
N LEU A 83 8.93 10.37 -13.71
CA LEU A 83 7.83 11.01 -14.46
C LEU A 83 7.06 10.01 -15.34
N VAL A 84 7.75 9.07 -15.98
CA VAL A 84 7.10 7.98 -16.75
C VAL A 84 6.49 6.94 -15.82
N GLY A 85 7.14 6.65 -14.70
CA GLY A 85 6.64 5.72 -13.69
C GLY A 85 5.36 6.20 -13.00
N TRP A 86 5.17 7.52 -12.87
CA TRP A 86 4.02 8.10 -12.17
C TRP A 86 2.67 7.72 -12.79
N PRO A 87 2.38 7.93 -14.10
CA PRO A 87 1.13 7.47 -14.71
C PRO A 87 0.89 5.96 -14.60
N ILE A 88 1.95 5.15 -14.70
CA ILE A 88 1.87 3.68 -14.58
C ILE A 88 1.45 3.30 -13.15
N LEU A 89 2.04 3.95 -12.16
CA LEU A 89 1.70 3.75 -10.75
C LEU A 89 0.28 4.22 -10.45
N VAL A 90 -0.14 5.39 -10.97
CA VAL A 90 -1.52 5.89 -10.83
C VAL A 90 -2.51 4.92 -11.47
N LEU A 91 -2.21 4.36 -12.65
CA LEU A 91 -3.03 3.34 -13.29
C LEU A 91 -3.19 2.11 -12.41
N PHE A 92 -2.09 1.54 -11.92
CA PHE A 92 -2.13 0.37 -11.05
C PHE A 92 -2.93 0.63 -9.77
N LEU A 93 -2.66 1.75 -9.08
CA LEU A 93 -3.38 2.12 -7.87
C LEU A 93 -4.86 2.41 -8.14
N SER A 94 -5.21 3.00 -9.28
CA SER A 94 -6.61 3.24 -9.64
C SER A 94 -7.38 1.94 -9.82
N ILE A 95 -6.77 0.92 -10.45
CA ILE A 95 -7.38 -0.41 -10.60
C ILE A 95 -7.61 -1.05 -9.23
N CYS A 96 -6.57 -1.07 -8.38
CA CYS A 96 -6.66 -1.64 -7.03
C CYS A 96 -7.72 -0.92 -6.18
N PHE A 97 -7.69 0.42 -6.18
CA PHE A 97 -8.66 1.25 -5.46
C PHE A 97 -10.08 0.96 -5.92
N SER A 98 -10.31 0.87 -7.23
CA SER A 98 -11.64 0.65 -7.80
C SER A 98 -12.20 -0.71 -7.46
N PHE A 99 -11.35 -1.74 -7.49
CA PHE A 99 -11.75 -3.08 -7.13
C PHE A 99 -12.23 -3.10 -5.67
N ILE A 100 -11.42 -2.54 -4.76
CA ILE A 100 -11.76 -2.48 -3.33
C ILE A 100 -13.00 -1.61 -3.09
N TYR A 101 -13.04 -0.42 -3.68
CA TYR A 101 -14.10 0.57 -3.48
C TYR A 101 -15.46 0.10 -4.00
N SER A 102 -15.48 -0.60 -5.16
CA SER A 102 -16.72 -1.12 -5.75
C SER A 102 -17.41 -2.16 -4.88
N PHE A 103 -16.67 -2.92 -4.05
CA PHE A 103 -17.27 -3.84 -3.10
C PHE A 103 -17.61 -3.16 -1.77
N LEU A 104 -16.67 -2.38 -1.21
CA LEU A 104 -16.85 -1.82 0.13
C LEU A 104 -17.91 -0.71 0.17
N SER A 105 -17.93 0.18 -0.81
CA SER A 105 -18.82 1.36 -0.79
C SER A 105 -20.31 0.95 -0.84
N PRO A 106 -20.77 0.10 -1.77
CA PRO A 106 -22.17 -0.31 -1.80
C PRO A 106 -22.59 -1.13 -0.57
N ILE A 107 -21.69 -1.93 0.00
CA ILE A 107 -21.96 -2.69 1.22
C ILE A 107 -22.22 -1.73 2.39
N VAL A 108 -21.29 -0.82 2.66
CA VAL A 108 -21.42 0.17 3.75
C VAL A 108 -22.70 0.99 3.57
N LYS A 109 -22.97 1.46 2.34
CA LYS A 109 -24.14 2.29 2.07
C LYS A 109 -25.46 1.53 2.16
N THR A 110 -25.48 0.25 1.81
CA THR A 110 -26.70 -0.57 1.97
C THR A 110 -27.02 -0.78 3.46
N PHE A 111 -26.02 -0.73 4.35
CA PHE A 111 -26.26 -0.74 5.80
C PHE A 111 -26.69 0.63 6.36
N ASP A 112 -26.31 1.72 5.70
CA ASP A 112 -26.56 3.10 6.16
C ASP A 112 -27.86 3.69 5.58
N SER A 113 -28.28 3.24 4.39
CA SER A 113 -29.51 3.71 3.74
C SER A 113 -30.74 3.05 4.37
N ASP A 114 -31.43 3.78 5.25
CA ASP A 114 -32.55 3.24 6.05
C ASP A 114 -33.76 2.74 5.22
N TYR A 115 -33.95 3.08 3.93
CA TYR A 115 -35.22 2.77 3.23
C TYR A 115 -35.18 2.41 1.72
N GLU A 116 -34.02 2.38 1.04
CA GLU A 116 -33.96 2.08 -0.41
C GLU A 116 -33.11 0.85 -0.75
N LEU A 117 -33.69 -0.33 -0.56
CA LEU A 117 -33.00 -1.61 -0.79
C LEU A 117 -32.54 -1.81 -2.24
N THR A 118 -33.21 -1.21 -3.23
CA THR A 118 -33.00 -1.47 -4.67
C THR A 118 -32.00 -0.52 -5.32
N PHE A 119 -32.16 0.79 -5.19
CA PHE A 119 -31.28 1.80 -5.82
C PHE A 119 -30.43 2.60 -4.83
N GLY A 120 -30.78 2.59 -3.54
CA GLY A 120 -29.99 3.22 -2.49
C GLY A 120 -28.59 2.62 -2.40
N GLY A 121 -27.58 3.49 -2.35
CA GLY A 121 -26.17 3.14 -2.31
C GLY A 121 -25.45 3.18 -3.66
N ILE A 122 -26.16 3.00 -4.79
CA ILE A 122 -25.52 3.02 -6.13
C ILE A 122 -25.17 4.45 -6.54
N TYR A 123 -26.17 5.35 -6.47
CA TYR A 123 -26.01 6.74 -6.87
C TYR A 123 -24.98 7.45 -6.00
N GLU A 124 -25.03 7.23 -4.68
CA GLU A 124 -24.04 7.82 -3.78
C GLU A 124 -22.62 7.31 -4.07
N THR A 125 -22.43 6.06 -4.53
CA THR A 125 -21.09 5.53 -4.88
C THR A 125 -20.51 6.23 -6.09
N PHE A 126 -21.32 6.55 -7.11
CA PHE A 126 -20.83 7.35 -8.23
C PHE A 126 -20.51 8.79 -7.80
N LYS A 127 -21.38 9.42 -6.99
CA LYS A 127 -21.17 10.79 -6.51
C LYS A 127 -19.90 10.92 -5.67
N GLU A 128 -19.63 9.97 -4.79
CA GLU A 128 -18.38 9.93 -4.03
C GLU A 128 -17.17 9.66 -4.92
N MET A 129 -17.30 8.81 -5.93
CA MET A 129 -16.22 8.54 -6.87
C MET A 129 -15.82 9.80 -7.64
N GLU A 130 -16.79 10.59 -8.08
CA GLU A 130 -16.56 11.92 -8.69
C GLU A 130 -15.84 12.86 -7.72
N TYR A 131 -16.28 12.91 -6.46
CA TYR A 131 -15.61 13.68 -5.42
C TYR A 131 -14.14 13.25 -5.19
N TYR A 132 -13.83 11.94 -5.20
CA TYR A 132 -12.45 11.45 -5.10
C TYR A 132 -11.59 11.89 -6.29
N ILE A 133 -12.15 11.88 -7.51
CA ILE A 133 -11.48 12.35 -8.72
C ILE A 133 -11.19 13.85 -8.63
N GLU A 134 -12.16 14.64 -8.19
CA GLU A 134 -11.99 16.08 -7.97
C GLU A 134 -10.92 16.37 -6.90
N MET A 135 -10.93 15.65 -5.79
CA MET A 135 -9.90 15.77 -4.76
C MET A 135 -8.50 15.44 -5.30
N PHE A 136 -8.38 14.42 -6.15
CA PHE A 136 -7.11 14.08 -6.79
C PHE A 136 -6.64 15.19 -7.74
N TRP A 137 -7.55 15.75 -8.55
CA TRP A 137 -7.26 16.91 -9.39
C TRP A 137 -6.74 18.09 -8.56
N ASP A 138 -7.46 18.44 -7.50
CA ASP A 138 -7.12 19.56 -6.63
C ASP A 138 -5.79 19.35 -5.90
N PHE A 139 -5.49 18.11 -5.49
CA PHE A 139 -4.20 17.76 -4.91
C PHE A 139 -3.04 18.02 -5.89
N ASN A 140 -3.14 17.47 -7.11
CA ASN A 140 -2.07 17.60 -8.11
C ASN A 140 -1.90 19.06 -8.57
N LYS A 141 -3.01 19.78 -8.75
CA LYS A 141 -2.98 21.16 -9.24
C LYS A 141 -2.52 22.17 -8.19
N LYS A 142 -2.98 22.05 -6.94
CA LYS A 142 -2.76 23.07 -5.90
C LYS A 142 -1.67 22.67 -4.92
N LYS A 143 -1.83 21.53 -4.26
CA LYS A 143 -0.99 21.14 -3.11
C LYS A 143 0.41 20.72 -3.55
N PHE A 144 0.49 19.82 -4.53
CA PHE A 144 1.78 19.39 -5.08
C PHE A 144 2.56 20.57 -5.66
N PHE A 145 1.86 21.44 -6.39
CA PHE A 145 2.45 22.65 -6.95
C PHE A 145 2.96 23.65 -5.92
N SER A 146 2.18 23.92 -4.87
CA SER A 146 2.60 24.79 -3.77
C SER A 146 3.86 24.26 -3.12
N TYR A 147 3.92 22.95 -2.89
CA TYR A 147 5.09 22.29 -2.32
C TYR A 147 6.34 22.46 -3.20
N LEU A 148 6.21 22.30 -4.52
CA LEU A 148 7.31 22.54 -5.46
C LEU A 148 7.79 24.00 -5.44
N LEU A 149 6.87 24.96 -5.37
CA LEU A 149 7.24 26.38 -5.25
C LEU A 149 7.94 26.69 -3.92
N ASP A 150 7.53 26.05 -2.83
CA ASP A 150 8.17 26.20 -1.52
C ASP A 150 9.59 25.62 -1.50
N ILE A 151 9.88 24.63 -2.35
CA ILE A 151 11.24 24.11 -2.59
C ILE A 151 12.06 25.07 -3.46
N GLU A 152 11.45 25.66 -4.50
CA GLU A 152 12.12 26.64 -5.37
C GLU A 152 12.56 27.89 -4.59
N ARG A 153 11.72 28.35 -3.64
CA ARG A 153 11.97 29.57 -2.84
C ARG A 153 12.87 29.38 -1.63
N ARG A 154 13.15 28.14 -1.25
CA ARG A 154 13.96 27.86 -0.06
C ARG A 154 15.43 28.10 -0.37
N GLU A 155 15.99 29.11 0.29
CA GLU A 155 17.41 29.41 0.24
C GLU A 155 18.13 28.72 1.40
N VAL A 156 19.31 28.16 1.12
CA VAL A 156 20.16 27.46 2.08
C VAL A 156 21.60 27.93 1.86
N ASN A 157 22.32 28.17 2.94
CA ASN A 157 23.69 28.68 2.89
C ASN A 157 24.66 27.66 2.26
N GLU A 158 24.46 26.37 2.54
CA GLU A 158 25.26 25.27 2.00
C GLU A 158 24.35 24.28 1.27
N PRO A 159 24.50 24.13 -0.06
CA PRO A 159 23.74 23.15 -0.81
C PRO A 159 24.14 21.74 -0.40
N PHE A 160 23.16 20.84 -0.33
CA PHE A 160 23.41 19.41 -0.13
C PHE A 160 24.00 18.82 -1.41
N ASP A 161 25.27 18.45 -1.39
CA ASP A 161 25.94 17.78 -2.50
C ASP A 161 26.62 16.48 -2.05
N ILE A 162 26.59 15.47 -2.92
CA ILE A 162 27.23 14.17 -2.73
C ILE A 162 28.19 13.95 -3.89
N ASN A 163 29.39 13.47 -3.60
CA ASN A 163 30.36 13.14 -4.64
C ASN A 163 29.86 12.02 -5.56
N ILE A 164 30.14 12.12 -6.86
CA ILE A 164 29.71 11.12 -7.86
C ILE A 164 30.22 9.71 -7.51
N ILE A 165 31.47 9.60 -7.03
CA ILE A 165 32.04 8.32 -6.60
C ILE A 165 31.22 7.71 -5.47
N GLN A 166 30.76 8.54 -4.53
CA GLN A 166 29.97 8.11 -3.39
C GLN A 166 28.57 7.66 -3.83
N ILE A 167 27.94 8.34 -4.79
CA ILE A 167 26.69 7.91 -5.42
C ILE A 167 26.83 6.51 -6.06
N ILE A 168 27.93 6.24 -6.77
CA ILE A 168 28.17 4.94 -7.40
C ILE A 168 28.34 3.84 -6.34
N ILE A 169 29.09 4.11 -5.27
CA ILE A 169 29.29 3.18 -4.15
C ILE A 169 27.95 2.88 -3.46
N GLU A 170 27.11 3.89 -3.25
CA GLU A 170 25.79 3.75 -2.66
C GLU A 170 24.83 2.95 -3.54
N LEU A 171 24.84 3.20 -4.86
CA LEU A 171 24.06 2.41 -5.80
C LEU A 171 24.48 0.94 -5.76
N PHE A 172 25.78 0.67 -5.67
CA PHE A 172 26.29 -0.69 -5.48
C PHE A 172 25.79 -1.32 -4.17
N LEU A 173 25.83 -0.58 -3.06
CA LEU A 173 25.30 -1.04 -1.77
C LEU A 173 23.79 -1.30 -1.83
N ALA A 174 23.03 -0.45 -2.53
CA ALA A 174 21.61 -0.64 -2.73
C ALA A 174 21.32 -1.94 -3.50
N CYS A 175 21.99 -2.14 -4.63
CA CYS A 175 21.87 -3.37 -5.42
C CYS A 175 22.29 -4.60 -4.61
N TYR A 176 23.42 -4.53 -3.89
CA TYR A 176 23.90 -5.61 -3.04
C TYR A 176 22.85 -5.99 -1.98
N GLY A 177 22.38 -5.02 -1.19
CA GLY A 177 21.40 -5.25 -0.13
C GLY A 177 20.08 -5.78 -0.67
N SER A 178 19.60 -5.27 -1.81
CA SER A 178 18.41 -5.78 -2.47
C SER A 178 18.57 -7.24 -2.92
N VAL A 179 19.68 -7.58 -3.57
CA VAL A 179 19.92 -8.95 -4.07
C VAL A 179 20.06 -9.92 -2.91
N VAL A 180 20.86 -9.60 -1.90
CA VAL A 180 21.01 -10.44 -0.70
C VAL A 180 19.68 -10.59 0.03
N GLY A 181 18.95 -9.49 0.21
CA GLY A 181 17.62 -9.51 0.81
C GLY A 181 16.67 -10.45 0.09
N ILE A 182 16.56 -10.36 -1.24
CA ILE A 182 15.69 -11.22 -2.04
C ILE A 182 16.13 -12.69 -1.94
N ILE A 183 17.43 -12.99 -2.08
CA ILE A 183 17.96 -14.36 -2.04
C ILE A 183 17.75 -15.02 -0.68
N VAL A 184 17.88 -14.27 0.41
CA VAL A 184 17.77 -14.82 1.77
C VAL A 184 16.32 -14.83 2.27
N LEU A 185 15.59 -13.73 2.11
CA LEU A 185 14.23 -13.60 2.65
C LEU A 185 13.21 -14.42 1.87
N THR A 186 13.35 -14.56 0.55
CA THR A 186 12.36 -15.31 -0.26
C THR A 186 12.28 -16.79 0.17
N PRO A 187 13.39 -17.54 0.30
CA PRO A 187 13.34 -18.92 0.82
C PRO A 187 12.81 -19.01 2.25
N ILE A 188 13.18 -18.08 3.15
CA ILE A 188 12.65 -18.05 4.51
C ILE A 188 11.12 -17.93 4.48
N TRP A 189 10.60 -17.07 3.62
CA TRP A 189 9.16 -16.87 3.46
C TRP A 189 8.44 -18.04 2.81
N LEU A 190 9.08 -18.72 1.86
CA LEU A 190 8.55 -19.97 1.32
C LEU A 190 8.43 -21.06 2.39
N ILE A 191 9.44 -21.20 3.26
CA ILE A 191 9.40 -22.17 4.38
C ILE A 191 8.30 -21.80 5.38
N LYS A 192 8.16 -20.52 5.71
CA LYS A 192 7.17 -20.04 6.69
C LYS A 192 5.77 -19.86 6.12
N LEU A 193 5.56 -20.04 4.81
CA LEU A 193 4.26 -19.86 4.16
C LEU A 193 3.18 -20.77 4.79
N ILE A 194 3.48 -22.05 4.97
CA ILE A 194 2.52 -23.02 5.55
C ILE A 194 2.22 -22.65 7.02
N PRO A 195 3.23 -22.48 7.91
CA PRO A 195 2.99 -21.99 9.28
C PRO A 195 2.20 -20.67 9.35
N LEU A 196 2.49 -19.72 8.45
CA LEU A 196 1.81 -18.43 8.38
C LEU A 196 0.32 -18.61 8.07
N VAL A 197 -0.01 -19.39 7.04
CA VAL A 197 -1.41 -19.67 6.66
C VAL A 197 -2.16 -20.36 7.80
N ILE A 198 -1.55 -21.35 8.45
CA ILE A 198 -2.14 -22.03 9.61
C ILE A 198 -2.37 -21.04 10.76
N ARG A 199 -1.40 -20.17 11.04
CA ARG A 199 -1.52 -19.14 12.08
C ARG A 199 -2.64 -18.15 11.76
N LEU A 200 -2.76 -17.71 10.51
CA LEU A 200 -3.84 -16.82 10.06
C LEU A 200 -5.21 -17.47 10.26
N TYR A 201 -5.36 -18.76 9.92
CA TYR A 201 -6.58 -19.51 10.22
C TYR A 201 -6.84 -19.61 11.73
N TYR A 202 -5.83 -19.91 12.54
CA TYR A 202 -5.98 -19.99 14.00
C TYR A 202 -6.46 -18.66 14.60
N ILE A 203 -5.82 -17.54 14.23
CA ILE A 203 -6.20 -16.20 14.69
C ILE A 203 -7.64 -15.89 14.23
N PHE A 204 -7.97 -16.21 12.99
CA PHE A 204 -9.30 -15.97 12.44
C PHE A 204 -10.40 -16.76 13.17
N ILE A 205 -10.18 -18.05 13.42
CA ILE A 205 -11.14 -18.90 14.16
C ILE A 205 -11.25 -18.42 15.61
N LYS A 206 -10.15 -18.07 16.26
CA LYS A 206 -10.17 -17.51 17.62
C LYS A 206 -10.99 -16.22 17.67
N TRP A 207 -10.77 -15.32 16.71
CA TRP A 207 -11.53 -14.08 16.60
C TRP A 207 -13.02 -14.34 16.39
N ILE A 208 -13.38 -15.30 15.54
CA ILE A 208 -14.78 -15.74 15.37
C ILE A 208 -15.39 -16.26 16.67
N MET A 209 -14.64 -17.04 17.47
CA MET A 209 -15.13 -17.60 18.73
C MET A 209 -15.38 -16.55 19.81
N GLU A 210 -14.69 -15.40 19.75
CA GLU A 210 -14.86 -14.29 20.69
C GLU A 210 -16.06 -13.38 20.32
N LEU A 211 -16.64 -13.54 19.12
CA LEU A 211 -17.79 -12.77 18.68
C LEU A 211 -19.10 -13.26 19.28
N SER A 212 -20.03 -12.33 19.51
CA SER A 212 -21.40 -12.69 19.87
C SER A 212 -22.07 -13.46 18.72
N LEU A 213 -22.97 -14.40 19.06
CA LEU A 213 -23.71 -15.19 18.06
C LEU A 213 -24.46 -14.30 17.05
N HIS A 214 -24.96 -13.16 17.51
CA HIS A 214 -25.58 -12.15 16.66
C HIS A 214 -24.59 -11.60 15.63
N THR A 215 -23.43 -11.10 16.07
CA THR A 215 -22.38 -10.59 15.17
C THR A 215 -21.91 -11.67 14.21
N PHE A 216 -21.80 -12.91 14.67
CA PHE A 216 -21.36 -14.02 13.83
C PHE A 216 -22.31 -14.27 12.65
N ILE A 217 -23.62 -14.31 12.96
CA ILE A 217 -24.68 -14.49 11.97
C ILE A 217 -24.69 -13.35 10.95
N MET A 218 -24.57 -12.11 11.42
CA MET A 218 -24.59 -10.89 10.61
C MET A 218 -23.50 -10.88 9.52
N PHE A 219 -22.28 -11.30 9.87
CA PHE A 219 -21.10 -11.21 9.00
C PHE A 219 -20.65 -12.56 8.43
N SER A 220 -21.48 -13.61 8.56
CA SER A 220 -21.15 -14.98 8.16
C SER A 220 -20.59 -15.13 6.73
N ILE A 221 -21.13 -14.37 5.77
CA ILE A 221 -20.68 -14.39 4.38
C ILE A 221 -19.28 -13.78 4.22
N PHE A 222 -19.01 -12.66 4.91
CA PHE A 222 -17.69 -12.05 4.93
C PHE A 222 -16.65 -12.98 5.55
N PHE A 223 -17.05 -13.78 6.54
CA PHE A 223 -16.16 -14.77 7.13
C PHE A 223 -15.82 -15.89 6.15
N ILE A 224 -16.79 -16.36 5.37
CA ILE A 224 -16.52 -17.37 4.32
C ILE A 224 -15.57 -16.79 3.27
N ILE A 225 -15.81 -15.56 2.80
CA ILE A 225 -14.93 -14.88 1.84
C ILE A 225 -13.52 -14.73 2.42
N TYR A 226 -13.40 -14.24 3.64
CA TYR A 226 -12.11 -14.07 4.31
C TYR A 226 -11.38 -15.41 4.49
N PHE A 227 -12.10 -16.47 4.88
CA PHE A 227 -11.57 -17.83 5.00
C PHE A 227 -10.95 -18.33 3.69
N CYS A 228 -11.59 -18.05 2.56
CA CYS A 228 -11.08 -18.36 1.23
C CYS A 228 -9.91 -17.46 0.80
N LEU A 229 -9.82 -16.23 1.31
CA LEU A 229 -8.76 -15.28 0.98
C LEU A 229 -7.46 -15.51 1.77
N ILE A 230 -7.49 -16.17 2.93
CA ILE A 230 -6.31 -16.41 3.77
C ILE A 230 -5.11 -17.01 2.97
N PRO A 231 -5.29 -18.04 2.12
CA PRO A 231 -4.18 -18.57 1.32
C PRO A 231 -3.64 -17.56 0.31
N ALA A 232 -4.52 -16.77 -0.32
CA ALA A 232 -4.13 -15.72 -1.26
C ALA A 232 -3.32 -14.62 -0.54
N ILE A 233 -3.72 -14.24 0.68
CA ILE A 233 -2.97 -13.32 1.55
C ILE A 233 -1.58 -13.90 1.85
N GLY A 234 -1.52 -15.18 2.23
CA GLY A 234 -0.25 -15.89 2.45
C GLY A 234 0.69 -15.79 1.26
N VAL A 235 0.21 -16.11 0.05
CA VAL A 235 1.03 -16.02 -1.18
C VAL A 235 1.43 -14.58 -1.50
N SER A 236 0.50 -13.62 -1.35
CA SER A 236 0.79 -12.19 -1.60
C SER A 236 1.88 -11.63 -0.67
N SER A 237 2.06 -12.21 0.51
CA SER A 237 3.11 -11.81 1.45
C SER A 237 4.53 -12.04 0.90
N ILE A 238 4.70 -12.96 -0.05
CA ILE A 238 5.97 -13.19 -0.74
C ILE A 238 6.33 -11.97 -1.60
N LEU A 239 5.37 -11.45 -2.36
CA LEU A 239 5.57 -10.24 -3.17
C LEU A 239 5.90 -9.04 -2.28
N ILE A 240 5.20 -8.89 -1.14
CA ILE A 240 5.49 -7.84 -0.16
C ILE A 240 6.93 -7.96 0.37
N CYS A 241 7.41 -9.19 0.59
CA CYS A 241 8.78 -9.44 1.05
C CYS A 241 9.84 -9.08 0.00
N VAL A 242 9.57 -9.37 -1.28
CA VAL A 242 10.45 -8.93 -2.38
C VAL A 242 10.53 -7.41 -2.41
N VAL A 243 9.38 -6.73 -2.35
CA VAL A 243 9.32 -5.25 -2.29
C VAL A 243 10.06 -4.73 -1.06
N TYR A 244 9.86 -5.33 0.11
CA TYR A 244 10.57 -4.97 1.33
C TYR A 244 12.09 -5.13 1.20
N SER A 245 12.55 -6.17 0.51
CA SER A 245 13.99 -6.40 0.25
C SER A 245 14.60 -5.30 -0.63
N LEU A 246 13.84 -4.79 -1.60
CA LEU A 246 14.28 -3.63 -2.41
C LEU A 246 14.51 -2.40 -1.53
N PHE A 247 13.55 -2.10 -0.64
CA PHE A 247 13.71 -1.00 0.33
C PHE A 247 14.85 -1.25 1.32
N GLY A 248 15.07 -2.49 1.74
CA GLY A 248 16.22 -2.88 2.56
C GLY A 248 17.56 -2.55 1.89
N GLY A 249 17.66 -2.72 0.57
CA GLY A 249 18.82 -2.27 -0.21
C GLY A 249 19.04 -0.76 -0.13
N ILE A 250 17.99 0.04 -0.34
CA ILE A 250 18.07 1.50 -0.22
C ILE A 250 18.58 1.90 1.18
N GLN A 251 18.14 1.21 2.23
CA GLN A 251 18.64 1.47 3.58
C GLN A 251 20.12 1.12 3.76
N CYS A 252 20.63 0.08 3.09
CA CYS A 252 22.06 -0.23 3.09
C CYS A 252 22.89 0.89 2.47
N ALA A 253 22.38 1.53 1.41
CA ALA A 253 23.02 2.71 0.82
C ALA A 253 23.02 3.90 1.80
N ILE A 254 21.89 4.17 2.47
CA ILE A 254 21.78 5.26 3.46
C ILE A 254 22.76 5.04 4.64
N GLU A 255 22.84 3.82 5.17
CA GLU A 255 23.77 3.49 6.26
C GLU A 255 25.24 3.53 5.79
N GLY A 256 25.50 3.14 4.55
CA GLY A 256 26.80 3.30 3.91
C GLY A 256 27.25 4.75 3.78
N TYR A 257 26.32 5.64 3.42
CA TYR A 257 26.54 7.09 3.34
C TYR A 257 26.80 7.72 4.71
N LYS A 258 25.97 7.40 5.71
CA LYS A 258 26.04 8.02 7.04
C LYS A 258 27.25 7.59 7.85
N HIS A 259 27.60 6.31 7.78
CA HIS A 259 28.60 5.73 8.66
C HIS A 259 29.85 5.35 7.91
N ASN A 260 29.80 4.28 7.10
CA ASN A 260 30.92 3.76 6.31
C ASN A 260 30.43 2.64 5.38
N PHE A 261 31.18 2.33 4.32
CA PHE A 261 30.86 1.25 3.38
C PHE A 261 30.61 -0.12 4.05
N LEU A 262 31.46 -0.51 5.01
CA LEU A 262 31.29 -1.77 5.75
C LEU A 262 29.97 -1.83 6.52
N ARG A 263 29.54 -0.70 7.10
CA ARG A 263 28.27 -0.61 7.82
C ARG A 263 27.10 -0.83 6.85
N GLY A 264 27.18 -0.27 5.65
CA GLY A 264 26.20 -0.52 4.58
C GLY A 264 26.07 -2.00 4.22
N LEU A 265 27.19 -2.72 4.09
CA LEU A 265 27.19 -4.16 3.80
C LEU A 265 26.59 -5.00 4.94
N ILE A 266 26.91 -4.66 6.19
CA ILE A 266 26.45 -5.39 7.38
C ILE A 266 24.96 -5.11 7.66
N CYS A 267 24.48 -3.93 7.30
CA CYS A 267 23.13 -3.47 7.60
C CYS A 267 22.01 -4.43 7.13
N ILE A 268 22.18 -5.05 5.96
CA ILE A 268 21.18 -5.99 5.42
C ILE A 268 20.88 -7.15 6.38
N TRP A 269 21.88 -7.61 7.12
CA TRP A 269 21.71 -8.69 8.10
C TRP A 269 20.88 -8.27 9.31
N GLY A 270 20.99 -7.00 9.72
CA GLY A 270 20.11 -6.40 10.72
C GLY A 270 18.65 -6.36 10.25
N TYR A 271 18.42 -6.02 8.98
CA TYR A 271 17.07 -6.05 8.41
C TYR A 271 16.51 -7.47 8.29
N ILE A 272 17.34 -8.43 7.86
CA ILE A 272 16.94 -9.85 7.78
C ILE A 272 16.60 -10.38 9.18
N TYR A 273 17.41 -10.04 10.19
CA TYR A 273 17.15 -10.36 11.59
C TYR A 273 15.79 -9.82 12.06
N ASP A 274 15.47 -8.55 11.78
CA ASP A 274 14.20 -7.95 12.19
C ASP A 274 13.00 -8.62 11.55
N VAL A 275 13.07 -8.90 10.25
CA VAL A 275 12.00 -9.59 9.51
C VAL A 275 11.81 -11.00 10.05
N ASP A 276 12.90 -11.72 10.29
CA ASP A 276 12.87 -13.08 10.84
C ASP A 276 12.31 -13.09 12.28
N LEU A 277 12.74 -12.15 13.13
CA LEU A 277 12.24 -11.97 14.49
C LEU A 277 10.75 -11.63 14.50
N ALA A 278 10.32 -10.65 13.69
CA ALA A 278 8.92 -10.22 13.61
C ALA A 278 8.02 -11.35 13.11
N SER A 279 8.47 -12.08 12.08
CA SER A 279 7.74 -13.24 11.56
C SER A 279 7.69 -14.40 12.55
N ASN A 280 8.79 -14.71 13.26
CA ASN A 280 8.79 -15.75 14.29
C ASN A 280 7.89 -15.40 15.47
N LEU A 281 7.87 -14.12 15.87
CA LEU A 281 6.97 -13.63 16.91
C LEU A 281 5.51 -13.77 16.47
N PHE A 282 5.17 -13.38 15.24
CA PHE A 282 3.79 -13.46 14.75
C PHE A 282 3.30 -14.91 14.56
N ILE A 283 4.14 -15.77 13.96
CA ILE A 283 3.78 -17.13 13.57
C ILE A 283 3.85 -18.10 14.75
N PHE A 284 4.92 -18.02 15.55
CA PHE A 284 5.24 -19.01 16.58
C PHE A 284 5.15 -18.47 18.01
N ASP A 285 4.88 -17.18 18.21
CA ASP A 285 4.95 -16.51 19.52
C ASP A 285 6.33 -16.60 20.18
N LYS A 286 7.40 -16.72 19.38
CA LYS A 286 8.79 -16.84 19.87
C LYS A 286 9.63 -15.63 19.49
N LYS A 287 10.28 -15.02 20.48
CA LYS A 287 11.19 -13.87 20.31
C LYS A 287 12.63 -14.32 20.06
N TYR A 288 12.86 -15.02 18.95
CA TYR A 288 14.22 -15.30 18.48
C TYR A 288 14.32 -15.17 16.97
N SER A 289 15.54 -14.94 16.50
CA SER A 289 15.90 -15.02 15.09
C SER A 289 17.06 -16.01 14.93
N CYS A 290 17.12 -16.65 13.77
CA CYS A 290 18.25 -17.50 13.38
C CYS A 290 19.45 -16.70 12.85
N PHE A 291 19.29 -15.39 12.66
CA PHE A 291 20.31 -14.50 12.08
C PHE A 291 21.04 -13.71 13.17
N PRO A 292 22.27 -13.25 12.90
CA PRO A 292 23.00 -12.40 13.83
C PRO A 292 22.35 -11.01 13.91
N ASN A 293 22.29 -10.44 15.13
CA ASN A 293 21.87 -9.06 15.32
C ASN A 293 23.04 -8.11 15.06
N CYS A 294 23.04 -7.50 13.88
CA CYS A 294 24.10 -6.60 13.43
C CYS A 294 23.78 -5.11 13.58
N LYS A 295 22.73 -4.74 14.34
CA LYS A 295 22.32 -3.33 14.49
C LYS A 295 23.32 -2.44 15.21
N ASN A 296 24.20 -3.02 16.04
CA ASN A 296 25.13 -2.27 16.86
C ASN A 296 26.60 -2.50 16.48
N THR A 297 26.89 -3.27 15.43
CA THR A 297 28.23 -3.60 14.92
C THR A 297 28.65 -2.70 13.77
#